data_AF-A0A081C1V4-F1
#
_entry.id   AF-A0A081C1V4-F1
#
_cell.length_a   1.000
_cell.length_b   1.000
_cell.length_c   1.000
_cell.angle_alpha   90.00
_cell.angle_beta   90.00
_cell.angle_gamma   90.00
#
_symmetry.space_group_name_H-M   'P 1'
#
loop_
_entity.id
_entity.type
_entity.pdbx_description
1 polymer ?
#
loop_
_entity_poly.entity_id
_entity_poly.type
_entity_poly.pdbx_seq_one_letter_code
_entity_poly.pdbx_strand_id
1 'polypeptide(L)' 'MDEITKIMIDEFEKRPDGSWACVRNSDITTKSQKVIRVTPGMTFKKGRMLWGIDVADTLDKISSN' A
#
# COMPACT_ATOMS: atom_id res chain seq x y z
N MET A 1 2.21 -15.17 5.56
CA MET A 1 2.11 -13.99 4.69
C MET A 1 1.05 -13.11 5.31
N ASP A 2 1.42 -11.89 5.74
CA ASP A 2 0.48 -10.99 6.42
C ASP A 2 -0.44 -10.34 5.38
N GLU A 3 -1.63 -9.92 5.80
CA GLU A 3 -2.64 -9.32 4.92
C GLU A 3 -2.98 -7.92 5.42
N ILE A 4 -3.23 -6.97 4.51
CA ILE A 4 -3.68 -5.62 4.88
C ILE A 4 -5.15 -5.67 5.27
N THR A 5 -5.48 -5.15 6.46
CA THR A 5 -6.86 -5.01 6.94
C THR A 5 -7.37 -3.58 6.78
N LYS A 6 -6.48 -2.59 6.81
CA LYS A 6 -6.84 -1.18 6.62
C LYS A 6 -5.74 -0.42 5.90
N ILE A 7 -6.12 0.29 4.84
CA ILE A 7 -5.30 1.20 4.05
C ILE A 7 -6.23 2.25 3.42
N MET A 8 -5.80 3.52 3.39
CA MET A 8 -6.59 4.60 2.79
C MET A 8 -6.06 4.87 1.39
N ILE A 9 -6.82 4.51 0.36
CA ILE A 9 -6.37 4.65 -1.03
C ILE A 9 -6.07 6.12 -1.41
N ASP A 10 -6.81 7.08 -0.85
CA ASP A 10 -6.64 8.52 -1.10
C ASP A 10 -5.29 9.08 -0.64
N GLU A 11 -4.54 8.33 0.17
CA GLU A 11 -3.18 8.67 0.61
C GLU A 11 -2.11 8.19 -0.38
N PHE A 12 -2.52 7.47 -1.43
CA PHE A 12 -1.67 6.92 -2.46
C PHE A 12 -2.13 7.36 -3.86
N GLU A 13 -1.17 7.52 -4.75
CA GLU A 13 -1.40 7.86 -6.14
C GLU A 13 -0.89 6.74 -7.04
N LYS A 14 -1.73 6.28 -7.96
CA LYS A 14 -1.33 5.33 -8.99
C LYS A 14 -0.58 6.06 -10.10
N ARG A 15 0.67 5.66 -10.32
CA ARG A 15 1.53 6.19 -11.37
C ARG A 15 1.25 5.52 -12.72
N PRO A 16 1.58 6.18 -13.84
CA PRO A 16 1.39 5.63 -15.19
C PRO A 16 2.17 4.34 -15.46
N ASP A 17 3.26 4.09 -14.73
CA ASP A 17 4.07 2.87 -14.82
C ASP A 17 3.46 1.67 -14.06
N GLY A 18 2.27 1.85 -13.49
CA GLY A 18 1.57 0.84 -12.68
C GLY A 18 2.07 0.73 -11.25
N SER A 19 3.00 1.58 -10.82
CA SER A 19 3.41 1.67 -9.41
C SER A 19 2.47 2.58 -8.61
N TRP A 20 2.46 2.40 -7.30
CA TRP A 20 1.73 3.27 -6.36
C TRP A 20 2.71 4.09 -5.55
N ALA A 21 2.46 5.38 -5.40
CA ALA A 21 3.28 6.27 -4.59
C ALA A 21 2.48 6.78 -3.40
N CYS A 22 3.07 6.70 -2.21
CA CYS A 22 2.53 7.35 -1.03
C CYS A 22 2.70 8.86 -1.18
N VAL A 23 1.61 9.63 -1.19
CA VAL A 23 1.65 11.09 -1.33
C VAL A 23 1.39 11.81 -0.01
N ARG A 24 0.89 11.09 1.00
CA ARG A 24 0.59 11.59 2.36
C ARG A 24 1.09 10.59 3.40
N ASN A 25 1.26 11.02 4.66
CA ASN A 25 1.57 10.09 5.74
C ASN A 25 0.41 9.10 5.87
N SER A 26 0.72 7.81 5.77
CA SER A 26 -0.27 6.74 5.77
C SER A 26 0.09 5.66 6.78
N ASP A 27 -0.93 5.11 7.45
CA ASP A 27 -0.78 3.98 8.36
C ASP A 27 -1.46 2.75 7.75
N ILE A 28 -0.66 1.76 7.36
CA ILE A 28 -1.15 0.47 6.88
C ILE A 28 -1.31 -0.46 8.08
N THR A 29 -2.54 -0.91 8.35
CA THR A 29 -2.81 -1.89 9.39
C THR A 29 -2.88 -3.29 8.78
N THR A 30 -2.21 -4.25 9.41
CA THR A 30 -2.18 -5.64 8.96
C THR A 30 -3.03 -6.54 9.87
N LYS A 31 -3.33 -7.75 9.41
CA LYS A 31 -4.12 -8.75 10.13
C LYS A 31 -3.47 -9.18 11.45
N SER A 32 -2.14 -9.20 11.50
CA SER A 32 -1.38 -9.42 12.74
C SER A 32 -1.37 -8.21 13.69
N GLN A 33 -2.25 -7.22 13.48
CA GLN A 33 -2.32 -5.96 14.25
C GLN A 33 -1.04 -5.13 14.21
N LYS A 34 -0.17 -5.36 13.22
CA LYS A 34 1.00 -4.51 12.99
C LYS A 34 0.56 -3.26 12.25
N VAL A 35 1.14 -2.12 12.64
CA VAL A 35 0.95 -0.84 11.94
C VAL A 35 2.25 -0.50 11.24
N ILE A 36 2.20 -0.41 9.91
CA ILE A 36 3.32 0.00 9.07
C ILE A 36 3.07 1.45 8.67
N ARG A 37 3.90 2.34 9.20
CA ARG A 37 3.86 3.75 8.83
C ARG A 37 4.60 3.98 7.53
N VAL A 38 3.93 4.63 6.59
CA VAL A 38 4.44 4.93 5.27
C VAL A 38 4.56 6.44 5.13
N THR A 39 5.74 6.89 4.76
CA THR A 39 5.99 8.32 4.54
C THR A 39 5.76 8.70 3.08
N PRO A 40 5.36 9.96 2.81
CA PRO A 40 5.31 10.49 1.46
C PRO A 40 6.62 10.24 0.71
N GLY A 41 6.51 9.89 -0.58
CA GLY A 41 7.66 9.58 -1.44
C GLY A 41 8.04 8.10 -1.50
N MET A 42 7.52 7.25 -0.60
CA MET A 42 7.65 5.80 -0.76
C MET A 42 6.87 5.31 -1.97
N THR A 43 7.43 4.36 -2.71
CA THR A 43 6.82 3.77 -3.90
C THR A 43 6.70 2.25 -3.77
N PHE A 44 5.58 1.73 -4.23
CA PHE A 44 5.20 0.33 -4.20
C PHE A 44 4.98 -0.16 -5.62
N LYS A 45 5.60 -1.28 -5.97
CA LYS A 45 5.43 -1.91 -7.27
C LYS A 45 4.79 -3.28 -7.08
N LYS A 46 3.91 -3.65 -8.00
CA LYS A 46 3.28 -4.96 -8.00
C LYS A 46 4.35 -6.06 -8.01
N GLY A 47 4.17 -7.07 -7.16
CA GLY A 47 5.14 -8.15 -6.94
C GLY A 47 6.29 -7.79 -5.98
N ARG A 48 6.41 -6.54 -5.50
CA ARG A 48 7.38 -6.16 -4.47
C ARG A 48 6.71 -6.19 -3.09
N MET A 49 7.29 -6.98 -2.19
CA MET A 49 6.80 -7.08 -0.83
C MET A 49 7.40 -6.00 0.07
N LEU A 50 6.55 -5.25 0.74
CA LEU A 50 6.89 -4.45 1.91
C LEU A 50 6.57 -5.28 3.16
N TRP A 51 7.58 -5.69 3.93
CA TRP A 51 7.40 -6.50 5.15
C TRP A 51 6.56 -7.79 4.93
N GLY A 52 6.69 -8.40 3.74
CA GLY A 52 5.94 -9.60 3.36
C GLY A 52 4.53 -9.35 2.82
N ILE A 53 4.21 -8.10 2.48
CA ILE A 53 2.89 -7.65 1.99
C ILE A 53 3.05 -6.95 0.64
N ASP A 54 2.21 -7.31 -0.34
CA ASP A 54 2.13 -6.58 -1.60
C ASP A 54 1.12 -5.42 -1.47
N VAL A 55 1.65 -4.24 -1.14
CA VAL A 55 0.86 -3.02 -0.98
C VAL A 55 0.25 -2.59 -2.31
N ALA A 56 0.99 -2.72 -3.41
CA ALA A 56 0.53 -2.30 -4.73
C ALA A 56 -0.64 -3.18 -5.22
N ASP A 57 -0.56 -4.50 -5.03
CA ASP A 57 -1.66 -5.41 -5.37
C ASP A 57 -2.92 -5.13 -4.54
N THR A 58 -2.75 -4.79 -3.26
CA THR A 58 -3.87 -4.41 -2.38
C THR A 58 -4.53 -3.11 -2.85
N LEU A 59 -3.73 -2.08 -3.15
CA LEU A 59 -4.24 -0.81 -3.68
C LEU A 59 -4.91 -0.99 -5.05
N ASP A 60 -4.36 -1.84 -5.93
CA ASP A 60 -4.99 -2.18 -7.21
C ASP A 60 -6.37 -2.83 -7.02
N LYS A 61 -6.51 -3.76 -6.06
CA LYS A 61 -7.79 -4.41 -5.74
C LYS A 61 -8.82 -3.42 -5.21
N ILE A 62 -8.40 -2.46 -4.38
CA ILE A 62 -9.29 -1.41 -3.85
C ILE A 62 -9.67 -0.43 -4.97
N SER A 63 -8.71 -0.05 -5.82
CA SER A 63 -8.94 0.88 -6.94
C SER A 63 -9.83 0.32 -8.04
N SER A 64 -9.89 -1.01 -8.19
CA SER A 64 -10.66 -1.69 -9.24
C SER A 64 -12.10 -2.01 -8.81
N ASN A 65 -12.50 -1.57 -7.61
CA ASN A 65 -13.80 -1.82 -6.99
C ASN A 65 -14.54 -0.49 -6.82
#